data_AF-A0ABC8JWZ4-F1
#
_entry.id   AF-A0ABC8JWZ4-F1
#
_cell.length_a   1.000
_cell.length_b   1.000
_cell.length_c   1.000
_cell.angle_alpha   90.00
_cell.angle_beta   90.00
_cell.angle_gamma   90.00
#
_symmetry.space_group_name_H-M   'P 1'
#
loop_
_entity.id
_entity.type
_entity.pdbx_description
1 polymer ?
#
loop_
_entity_poly.entity_id
_entity_poly.type
_entity_poly.pdbx_seq_one_letter_code
_entity_poly.pdbx_strand_id
1 'polypeptide(L)' 'MYMTFHEAVVAKYNAEVEVYRIADKLELFEELFNDGVMNHVKDKLENELALAHARLADVKVPNLDWEKLGEPQMWR' A
#
# COMPACT_ATOMS: atom_id res chain seq x y z
N MET A 1 -10.99 -0.68 20.23
CA MET A 1 -9.60 -0.15 20.22
C MET A 1 -8.62 -1.10 19.54
N TYR A 2 -8.56 -2.39 19.93
CA TYR A 2 -7.70 -3.36 19.23
C TYR A 2 -8.21 -3.74 17.83
N MET A 3 -9.51 -4.04 17.70
CA MET A 3 -10.13 -4.36 16.39
C MET A 3 -9.94 -3.23 15.37
N THR A 4 -10.15 -1.99 15.80
CA THR A 4 -9.97 -0.79 14.95
C THR A 4 -8.51 -0.54 14.54
N PHE A 5 -7.53 -0.96 15.36
CA PHE A 5 -6.12 -0.88 14.98
C PHE A 5 -5.75 -1.99 14.00
N HIS A 6 -6.19 -3.22 14.26
CA HIS A 6 -5.97 -4.35 13.36
C HIS A 6 -6.56 -4.07 11.96
N GLU A 7 -7.79 -3.57 11.89
CA GLU A 7 -8.44 -3.14 10.65
C GLU A 7 -7.64 -2.07 9.91
N ALA A 8 -7.08 -1.08 10.63
CA ALA A 8 -6.25 -0.03 10.02
C ALA A 8 -4.93 -0.58 9.47
N VAL A 9 -4.28 -1.51 10.18
CA VAL A 9 -3.06 -2.19 9.71
C VAL A 9 -3.35 -3.02 8.47
N VAL A 10 -4.45 -3.79 8.47
CA VAL A 10 -4.88 -4.58 7.31
C VAL A 10 -5.19 -3.66 6.12
N ALA A 11 -5.87 -2.54 6.34
CA ALA A 11 -6.15 -1.56 5.30
C ALA A 11 -4.86 -0.99 4.69
N LYS A 12 -3.87 -0.66 5.52
CA LYS A 12 -2.57 -0.16 5.06
C LYS A 12 -1.84 -1.21 4.23
N TYR A 13 -1.76 -2.44 4.73
CA TYR A 13 -1.14 -3.55 4.00
C TYR A 13 -1.80 -3.79 2.64
N ASN A 14 -3.13 -3.78 2.58
CA ASN A 14 -3.85 -3.96 1.31
C ASN A 14 -3.55 -2.83 0.31
N ALA A 15 -3.44 -1.58 0.78
CA ALA A 15 -3.05 -0.45 -0.07
C ALA A 15 -1.60 -0.56 -0.57
N GLU A 16 -0.67 -1.03 0.27
CA GLU A 16 0.72 -1.31 -0.13
C GLU A 16 0.77 -2.40 -1.21
N VAL A 17 0.03 -3.49 -1.02
CA VAL A 17 -0.07 -4.58 -2.02
C VAL A 17 -0.64 -4.08 -3.35
N GLU A 18 -1.62 -3.17 -3.33
CA GLU A 18 -2.16 -2.57 -4.56
C GLU A 18 -1.09 -1.79 -5.33
N VAL A 19 -0.30 -0.98 -4.63
CA VAL A 19 0.82 -0.22 -5.21
C VAL A 19 1.84 -1.16 -5.85
N TYR A 20 2.33 -2.16 -5.10
CA TYR A 20 3.32 -3.10 -5.62
C TYR A 20 2.82 -3.85 -6.84
N ARG A 21 1.57 -4.33 -6.81
CA ARG A 21 0.97 -5.04 -7.94
C ARG A 21 0.91 -4.18 -9.21
N ILE A 22 0.67 -2.87 -9.10
CA ILE A 22 0.64 -1.97 -10.27
C ILE A 22 2.07 -1.66 -10.74
N ALA A 23 3.00 -1.45 -9.81
CA ALA A 23 4.40 -1.24 -10.13
C ALA A 23 5.01 -2.44 -10.88
N ASP A 24 4.80 -3.66 -10.38
CA ASP A 24 5.28 -4.89 -11.01
C ASP A 24 4.70 -5.07 -12.43
N LYS A 25 3.44 -4.69 -12.64
CA LYS A 25 2.82 -4.71 -13.97
C LYS A 25 3.46 -3.70 -14.92
N LEU A 26 3.82 -2.53 -14.42
CA LEU A 26 4.48 -1.50 -15.21
C LEU A 26 5.90 -1.95 -15.58
N GLU A 27 6.64 -2.54 -14.65
CA GLU A 27 7.97 -3.12 -14.90
C GLU A 27 7.90 -4.23 -15.96
N LEU A 28 6.99 -5.20 -15.78
CA LEU A 28 6.79 -6.26 -16.76
C LEU A 28 6.37 -5.72 -18.13
N PHE A 29 5.57 -4.65 -18.15
CA PHE A 29 5.16 -4.00 -19.38
C PHE A 29 6.37 -3.38 -20.11
N GLU A 30 7.27 -2.70 -19.39
CA GLU A 30 8.49 -2.14 -19.95
C GLU A 30 9.45 -3.22 -20.45
N GLU A 31 9.55 -4.36 -19.75
CA GLU A 31 10.35 -5.51 -20.19
C GLU A 31 9.81 -6.16 -21.47
N LEU A 32 8.49 -6.28 -21.61
CA LEU A 32 7.85 -6.99 -22.72
C LEU A 32 7.57 -6.08 -23.93
N PHE A 33 7.43 -4.78 -23.75
CA PHE A 33 6.99 -3.85 -24.79
C PHE A 33 7.87 -2.60 -24.87
N ASN A 34 8.78 -2.56 -25.86
CA ASN A 34 9.74 -1.47 -26.05
C ASN A 34 9.36 -0.42 -27.12
N ASP A 35 8.45 -0.72 -28.04
CA ASP A 35 8.30 0.07 -29.28
C ASP A 35 7.15 1.08 -29.29
N GLY A 36 6.68 1.52 -28.12
CA GLY A 36 5.65 2.55 -28.00
C GLY A 36 4.25 2.19 -28.53
N VAL A 37 4.08 0.98 -29.07
CA VAL A 37 2.82 0.42 -29.60
C VAL A 37 1.67 0.50 -28.59
N MET A 38 2.01 0.53 -27.29
CA MET A 38 1.03 0.54 -26.20
C MET A 38 1.28 1.65 -25.17
N ASN A 39 1.83 2.81 -25.58
CA ASN A 39 2.04 3.96 -24.67
C ASN A 39 0.79 4.34 -23.86
N HIS A 40 -0.40 4.28 -24.47
CA HIS A 40 -1.65 4.55 -23.75
C HIS A 40 -1.91 3.58 -22.56
N VAL A 41 -1.44 2.33 -22.66
CA VAL A 41 -1.54 1.35 -21.56
C VAL A 41 -0.52 1.68 -20.49
N LYS A 42 0.70 2.06 -20.89
CA LYS A 42 1.74 2.54 -19.97
C LYS A 42 1.26 3.76 -19.18
N ASP A 43 0.80 4.80 -19.87
CA ASP A 43 0.28 6.03 -19.26
C ASP A 43 -0.87 5.72 -18.30
N LYS A 44 -1.74 4.76 -18.65
CA LYS A 44 -2.82 4.33 -17.77
C LYS A 44 -2.28 3.66 -16.50
N LEU A 45 -1.30 2.76 -16.61
CA LEU A 45 -0.68 2.11 -15.46
C LEU A 45 0.06 3.10 -14.57
N GLU A 46 0.77 4.07 -15.13
CA GLU A 46 1.44 5.14 -14.39
C GLU A 46 0.45 6.01 -13.61
N ASN A 47 -0.68 6.38 -14.24
CA ASN A 47 -1.75 7.11 -13.57
C ASN A 47 -2.42 6.28 -12.46
N GLU A 48 -2.68 4.99 -12.71
CA GLU A 48 -3.20 4.08 -11.69
C GLU A 48 -2.24 3.94 -10.51
N LEU A 49 -0.93 3.89 -10.77
CA LEU A 49 0.11 3.83 -9.75
C LEU A 49 0.13 5.11 -8.90
N ALA A 50 0.06 6.28 -9.53
CA ALA A 50 -0.03 7.57 -8.83
C ALA A 50 -1.27 7.64 -7.92
N LEU A 51 -2.42 7.18 -8.41
CA LEU A 51 -3.65 7.12 -7.62
C LEU A 51 -3.54 6.13 -6.45
N ALA A 52 -2.91 4.96 -6.66
CA ALA A 52 -2.68 3.98 -5.61
C ALA A 52 -1.76 4.54 -4.51
N HIS A 53 -0.69 5.25 -4.88
CA HIS A 53 0.17 5.93 -3.92
C HIS A 53 -0.58 7.00 -3.12
N ALA A 54 -1.44 7.79 -3.76
CA ALA A 54 -2.27 8.79 -3.07
C ALA A 54 -3.20 8.11 -2.06
N ARG A 55 -3.88 7.02 -2.46
CA ARG A 55 -4.73 6.23 -1.55
C ARG A 55 -3.95 5.66 -0.37
N LEU A 56 -2.75 5.12 -0.61
CA LEU A 56 -1.89 4.61 0.45
C LEU A 56 -1.50 5.72 1.44
N ALA A 57 -1.16 6.90 0.94
CA ALA A 57 -0.83 8.06 1.78
C ALA A 57 -2.01 8.50 2.68
N ASP A 58 -3.24 8.30 2.23
CA ASP A 58 -4.46 8.61 3.00
C ASP A 58 -4.80 7.55 4.06
N VAL A 59 -4.20 6.34 4.02
CA VAL A 59 -4.45 5.31 5.03
C VAL A 59 -3.77 5.65 6.35
N LYS A 60 -4.57 6.07 7.32
CA LYS A 60 -4.11 6.36 8.68
C LYS A 60 -4.09 5.10 9.53
N VAL A 61 -2.90 4.73 10.01
CA VAL A 61 -2.75 3.73 11.06
C VAL A 61 -2.62 4.46 12.40
N PRO A 62 -3.56 4.28 13.34
CA PRO A 62 -3.46 4.88 14.66
C PRO A 62 -2.18 4.43 15.36
N ASN A 63 -1.46 5.34 16.00
CA ASN A 63 -0.35 4.94 16.87
C ASN A 63 -0.92 4.23 18.11
N LEU A 64 -0.46 3.02 18.37
CA LEU A 64 -0.83 2.29 19.57
C LEU A 64 -0.04 2.87 20.75
N ASP A 65 -0.77 3.41 21.72
CA ASP A 65 -0.18 3.84 23.00
C ASP A 65 -0.08 2.61 23.92
N TRP A 66 1.09 1.97 23.90
CA TRP A 66 1.36 0.75 24.67
C TRP A 66 1.28 0.98 26.18
N GLU A 67 1.56 2.18 26.67
CA GLU A 67 1.45 2.53 28.10
C GLU A 67 -0.02 2.54 28.55
N LYS A 68 -0.94 3.03 27.70
CA LYS A 68 -2.39 3.05 27.99
C LYS A 68 -3.07 1.69 27.90
N LEU A 69 -2.48 0.74 27.18
CA LEU A 69 -3.02 -0.62 27.06
C LEU A 69 -2.68 -1.52 28.25
N GLY A 70 -1.94 -0.99 29.23
CA GLY A 70 -1.30 -1.77 30.27
C GLY A 70 -0.11 -2.49 29.64
N GLU A 71 1.10 -2.18 30.10
CA GLU A 71 2.28 -2.93 29.69
C GLU A 71 1.98 -4.43 29.77
N PRO A 72 2.28 -5.23 28.73
CA PRO A 72 2.30 -6.66 28.94
C PRO A 72 3.31 -6.88 30.06
N GLN A 73 2.90 -7.53 31.15
CA GLN A 73 3.77 -7.97 32.24
C GLN A 73 4.75 -9.00 31.68
N MET A 74 5.67 -8.54 30.85
CA MET A 74 6.81 -9.24 30.36
C MET A 74 7.82 -9.14 31.50
N TRP A 75 7.65 -10.07 32.44
CA TRP A 75 8.60 -10.55 33.46
C TRP A 75 9.05 -9.52 34.52
N ARG A 76 8.48 -9.67 35.73
CA ARG A 76 9.18 -9.45 37.01
C ARG A 76 9.70 -10.78 37.54
#